data_AF-A0A2C6MKB3-F1
#
_entry.id   AF-A0A2C6MKB3-F1
#
_cell.length_a   1.000
_cell.length_b   1.000
_cell.length_c   1.000
_cell.angle_alpha   90.00
_cell.angle_beta   90.00
_cell.angle_gamma   90.00
#
_symmetry.space_group_name_H-M   'P 1'
#
loop_
_entity.id
_entity.type
_entity.pdbx_description
1 polymer ?
#
loop_
_entity_poly.entity_id
_entity_poly.type
_entity_poly.pdbx_seq_one_letter_code
_entity_poly.pdbx_strand_id
1 'polypeptide(L)'
;MREKNTTLDYLKMYFESVLQRVREMRPCIEYGVTDIPIDLFVWGIYLMYFIASFLKSWSNGWAAKPIEKALTVGGWFIIIQLGIIITLMLFIIWKDLADERRNNKPQSPITLKEILKKEIDFERWC
;
A
#
# COMPACT_ATOMS: atom_id res chain seq x y z
N MET A 1 10.30 -35.00 3.28
CA MET A 1 10.91 -33.73 2.83
C MET A 1 9.76 -32.84 2.35
N ARG A 2 9.54 -31.69 2.99
CA ARG A 2 8.46 -30.76 2.62
C ARG A 2 8.92 -30.04 1.35
N GLU A 3 8.36 -30.36 0.19
CA GLU A 3 8.65 -29.63 -1.05
C GLU A 3 8.45 -28.14 -0.79
N LYS A 4 9.56 -27.38 -0.78
CA LYS A 4 9.50 -25.92 -0.76
C LYS A 4 8.81 -25.52 -2.05
N ASN A 5 7.64 -24.91 -1.91
CA ASN A 5 6.82 -24.52 -3.05
C ASN A 5 7.45 -23.25 -3.66
N THR A 6 8.49 -23.44 -4.47
CA THR A 6 9.35 -22.38 -5.03
C THR A 6 8.55 -21.27 -5.73
N THR A 7 7.43 -21.61 -6.35
CA THR A 7 6.49 -20.65 -6.96
C THR A 7 5.95 -19.62 -5.97
N LEU A 8 5.64 -20.06 -4.75
CA LEU A 8 5.12 -19.20 -3.67
C LEU A 8 6.19 -18.25 -3.16
N ASP A 9 7.45 -18.71 -3.08
CA ASP A 9 8.58 -17.87 -2.69
C ASP A 9 8.86 -16.78 -3.73
N TYR A 10 8.78 -17.10 -5.03
CA TYR A 10 8.92 -16.10 -6.10
C TYR A 10 7.78 -15.08 -6.13
N LEU A 11 6.54 -15.53 -5.95
CA LEU A 11 5.37 -14.64 -5.81
C LEU A 11 5.52 -13.70 -4.63
N LYS A 12 6.02 -14.20 -3.50
CA LYS A 12 6.25 -13.40 -2.30
C LYS A 12 7.31 -12.33 -2.55
N MET A 13 8.45 -12.67 -3.14
CA MET A 13 9.49 -11.70 -3.49
C MET A 13 8.98 -10.62 -4.46
N TYR A 14 8.18 -11.02 -5.46
CA TYR A 14 7.54 -10.07 -6.36
C TYR A 14 6.58 -9.14 -5.62
N PHE A 15 5.72 -9.69 -4.75
CA PHE A 15 4.75 -8.91 -4.00
C PHE A 15 5.44 -7.93 -3.02
N GLU A 16 6.51 -8.35 -2.36
CA GLU A 16 7.34 -7.49 -1.51
C GLU A 16 7.96 -6.34 -2.33
N SER A 17 8.45 -6.61 -3.55
CA SER A 17 8.95 -5.57 -4.45
C SER A 17 7.87 -4.58 -4.88
N VAL A 18 6.64 -5.04 -5.12
CA VAL A 18 5.50 -4.18 -5.44
C VAL A 18 5.15 -3.32 -4.22
N LEU A 19 5.09 -3.91 -3.03
CA LEU A 19 4.83 -3.21 -1.77
C LEU A 19 5.86 -2.12 -1.48
N GLN A 20 7.14 -2.40 -1.73
CA GLN A 20 8.20 -1.42 -1.59
C GLN A 20 8.02 -0.24 -2.57
N ARG A 21 7.72 -0.53 -3.83
CA ARG A 21 7.45 0.51 -4.84
C ARG A 21 6.20 1.32 -4.53
N VAL A 22 5.13 0.70 -4.01
CA VAL A 22 3.96 1.43 -3.50
C VAL A 22 4.37 2.38 -2.37
N ARG A 23 5.25 1.94 -1.47
CA ARG A 23 5.75 2.77 -0.37
C ARG A 23 6.57 3.96 -0.87
N GLU A 24 7.37 3.78 -1.90
CA GLU A 24 8.17 4.85 -2.54
C GLU A 24 7.32 5.82 -3.36
N MET A 25 6.25 5.34 -3.99
CA MET A 25 5.29 6.17 -4.75
C MET A 25 4.27 6.89 -3.87
N ARG A 26 4.34 6.73 -2.54
CA ARG A 26 3.40 7.41 -1.65
C ARG A 26 3.57 8.92 -1.76
N PRO A 27 2.46 9.67 -1.87
CA PRO A 27 2.56 11.10 -1.97
C PRO A 27 3.03 11.67 -0.63
N CYS A 28 4.09 12.47 -0.71
CA CYS A 28 4.68 13.17 0.43
C CYS A 28 4.46 14.68 0.24
N ILE A 29 4.31 15.38 1.37
CA ILE A 29 4.41 16.83 1.40
C ILE A 29 5.86 17.16 1.74
N GLU A 30 6.55 17.80 0.81
CA GLU A 30 7.89 18.33 1.04
C GLU A 30 7.79 19.51 2.02
N TYR A 31 8.34 19.36 3.22
CA TYR A 31 8.38 20.41 4.24
C TYR A 31 9.83 20.70 4.63
N GLY A 32 10.51 21.49 3.78
CA GLY A 32 11.90 21.89 3.98
C GLY A 32 12.86 20.70 3.94
N VAL A 33 13.28 20.22 5.13
CA VAL A 33 14.28 19.13 5.28
C VAL A 33 13.60 17.77 5.55
N THR A 34 12.27 17.73 5.68
CA THR A 34 11.53 16.51 6.05
C THR A 34 10.35 16.29 5.13
N ASP A 35 10.29 15.08 4.56
CA ASP A 35 9.15 14.61 3.78
C ASP A 35 8.13 13.97 4.71
N ILE A 36 6.93 14.56 4.80
CA ILE A 36 5.85 14.02 5.61
C ILE A 36 4.90 13.26 4.69
N PRO A 37 4.68 11.94 4.88
CA PRO A 37 3.70 11.20 4.12
C PRO A 37 2.30 11.80 4.31
N ILE A 38 1.57 12.06 3.22
CA ILE A 38 0.21 12.63 3.30
C ILE A 38 -0.69 11.77 4.20
N ASP A 39 -0.56 10.45 4.11
CA ASP A 39 -1.31 9.51 4.95
C ASP A 39 -1.19 9.84 6.44
N LEU A 40 0.03 10.15 6.91
CA LEU A 40 0.30 10.42 8.31
C LEU A 40 -0.36 11.73 8.76
N PHE A 41 -0.36 12.74 7.90
CA PHE A 41 -1.08 14.00 8.14
C PHE A 41 -2.59 13.77 8.25
N VAL A 42 -3.17 12.99 7.34
CA VAL A 42 -4.61 12.70 7.37
C VAL A 42 -4.98 11.85 8.60
N TRP A 43 -4.16 10.88 8.98
CA TRP A 43 -4.32 10.13 10.24
C TRP A 43 -4.25 11.03 11.46
N GLY A 44 -3.36 12.04 11.46
CA GLY A 44 -3.29 13.05 12.52
C GLY A 44 -4.58 13.87 12.64
N ILE A 45 -5.14 14.32 11.51
CA ILE A 45 -6.44 15.03 11.49
C ILE A 45 -7.55 14.12 12.03
N TYR A 46 -7.61 12.86 11.60
CA TYR A 46 -8.60 11.91 12.07
C TYR A 46 -8.49 11.66 13.58
N LEU A 47 -7.27 11.54 14.12
CA LEU A 47 -7.03 11.38 15.55
C LEU A 47 -7.56 12.58 16.35
N MET A 48 -7.28 13.81 15.89
CA MET A 48 -7.83 15.01 16.53
C MET A 48 -9.36 15.02 16.51
N TYR A 49 -9.98 14.63 15.39
CA TYR A 49 -11.44 14.50 15.27
C TYR A 49 -12.01 13.43 16.21
N PHE A 50 -11.32 12.29 16.36
CA PHE A 50 -11.72 11.23 17.26
C PHE A 50 -11.66 11.67 18.73
N ILE A 51 -10.58 12.35 19.13
CA ILE A 51 -10.44 12.92 20.48
C ILE A 51 -11.55 13.96 20.75
N ALA A 52 -11.81 14.86 19.81
CA ALA A 52 -12.89 15.84 19.94
C ALA A 52 -14.27 15.17 20.10
N SER A 53 -14.51 14.08 19.35
CA SER A 53 -15.74 13.30 19.45
C SER A 53 -15.87 12.58 20.79
N PHE A 54 -14.76 12.09 21.34
CA PHE A 54 -14.70 11.47 22.67
C PHE A 54 -14.99 12.49 23.78
N LEU A 55 -14.34 13.67 23.74
CA LEU A 55 -14.59 14.76 24.68
C LEU A 55 -16.06 15.22 24.65
N LYS A 56 -16.66 15.29 23.45
CA LYS A 56 -18.07 15.63 23.27
C LYS A 56 -19.03 14.54 23.78
N SER A 57 -18.65 13.28 23.66
CA SER A 57 -19.41 12.17 24.26
C SER A 57 -19.37 12.26 25.79
N TRP A 58 -18.19 12.50 26.36
CA TRP A 58 -17.98 12.69 27.78
C TRP A 58 -18.81 13.85 28.34
N SER A 59 -18.78 15.03 27.69
CA SER A 59 -19.54 16.20 28.13
C SER A 59 -21.06 15.97 28.16
N ASN A 60 -21.55 15.02 27.34
CA ASN A 60 -22.96 14.69 27.21
C ASN A 60 -23.35 13.44 28.02
N GLY A 61 -22.56 13.08 29.04
CA GLY A 61 -22.84 11.93 29.90
C GLY A 61 -22.67 10.59 29.19
N TRP A 62 -21.63 10.46 28.36
CA TRP A 62 -21.34 9.25 27.56
C TRP A 62 -22.37 8.95 26.48
N ALA A 63 -22.86 9.97 25.80
CA ALA A 63 -23.70 9.78 24.62
C ALA A 63 -22.94 8.97 23.53
N ALA A 64 -23.50 7.87 23.03
CA ALA A 64 -22.84 7.01 22.05
C ALA A 64 -22.71 7.66 20.64
N LYS A 65 -23.70 8.49 20.26
CA LYS A 65 -23.82 9.07 18.91
C LYS A 65 -22.54 9.77 18.36
N PRO A 66 -21.79 10.58 19.15
CA PRO A 66 -20.55 11.20 18.67
C PRO A 66 -19.44 10.18 18.36
N ILE A 67 -19.32 9.13 19.18
CA ILE A 67 -18.31 8.08 19.01
C ILE A 67 -18.66 7.21 17.80
N GLU A 68 -19.93 6.82 17.64
CA GLU A 68 -20.40 6.05 16.47
C GLU A 68 -20.12 6.77 15.15
N LYS A 69 -20.34 8.08 15.11
CA LYS A 69 -19.99 8.91 13.94
C LYS A 69 -18.48 8.90 13.68
N ALA A 70 -17.65 9.05 14.70
CA ALA A 70 -16.20 9.02 14.56
C ALA A 70 -15.69 7.66 14.05
N LEU A 71 -16.26 6.56 14.54
CA LEU A 71 -15.96 5.21 14.08
C LEU A 71 -16.41 4.97 12.64
N THR A 72 -17.59 5.46 12.26
CA THR A 72 -18.11 5.32 10.89
C THR A 72 -17.22 6.08 9.90
N VAL A 73 -16.83 7.31 10.22
CA VAL A 73 -15.88 8.09 9.42
C VAL A 73 -14.53 7.37 9.32
N GLY A 74 -14.04 6.80 10.43
CA GLY A 74 -12.81 5.99 10.44
C GLY A 74 -12.91 4.75 9.58
N GLY A 75 -14.04 4.05 9.61
CA GLY A 75 -14.29 2.88 8.77
C GLY A 75 -14.23 3.22 7.28
N TRP A 76 -14.92 4.29 6.87
CA TRP A 76 -14.83 4.79 5.49
C TRP A 76 -13.41 5.20 5.11
N PHE A 77 -12.68 5.82 6.03
CA PHE A 77 -11.30 6.23 5.82
C PHE A 77 -10.37 5.04 5.54
N ILE A 78 -10.51 3.95 6.31
CA ILE A 78 -9.77 2.70 6.10
C ILE A 78 -10.10 2.09 4.73
N ILE A 79 -11.38 2.06 4.35
CA ILE A 79 -11.81 1.50 3.06
C ILE A 79 -11.19 2.28 1.89
N ILE A 80 -11.21 3.62 1.94
CA ILE A 80 -10.63 4.46 0.89
C ILE A 80 -9.12 4.23 0.80
N GLN A 81 -8.42 4.19 1.93
CA GLN A 81 -6.97 3.95 1.97
C GLN A 81 -6.59 2.58 1.40
N LEU A 82 -7.31 1.53 1.78
CA LEU A 82 -7.13 0.20 1.19
C LEU A 82 -7.39 0.21 -0.32
N GLY A 83 -8.42 0.94 -0.77
CA GLY A 83 -8.72 1.11 -2.19
C GLY A 83 -7.55 1.74 -2.96
N ILE A 84 -6.97 2.83 -2.43
CA ILE A 84 -5.81 3.51 -3.04
C ILE A 84 -4.62 2.56 -3.15
N ILE A 85 -4.30 1.81 -2.08
CA ILE A 85 -3.21 0.84 -2.07
C ILE A 85 -3.43 -0.22 -3.14
N ILE A 86 -4.63 -0.81 -3.22
CA ILE A 86 -4.96 -1.84 -4.22
C ILE A 86 -4.83 -1.27 -5.63
N THR A 87 -5.32 -0.06 -5.88
CA THR A 87 -5.21 0.60 -7.19
C THR A 87 -3.75 0.84 -7.59
N LEU A 88 -2.91 1.32 -6.65
CA LEU A 88 -1.47 1.50 -6.90
C LEU A 88 -0.76 0.18 -7.21
N MET A 89 -1.09 -0.88 -6.47
CA MET A 89 -0.55 -2.22 -6.75
C MET A 89 -0.93 -2.70 -8.15
N LEU A 90 -2.21 -2.57 -8.53
CA LEU A 90 -2.68 -2.94 -9.87
C LEU A 90 -2.00 -2.10 -10.96
N PHE A 91 -1.79 -0.81 -10.71
CA PHE A 91 -1.08 0.08 -11.63
C PHE A 91 0.38 -0.36 -11.85
N ILE A 92 1.11 -0.70 -10.77
CA ILE A 92 2.49 -1.20 -10.86
C ILE A 92 2.53 -2.53 -11.63
N ILE A 93 1.64 -3.47 -11.30
CA ILE A 93 1.55 -4.76 -12.01
C ILE A 93 1.26 -4.55 -13.49
N TRP A 94 0.32 -3.66 -13.82
CA TRP A 94 0.00 -3.33 -15.20
C TRP A 94 1.18 -2.70 -15.93
N LYS A 95 1.90 -1.79 -15.27
CA LYS A 95 3.09 -1.14 -15.83
C LYS A 95 4.19 -2.17 -16.12
N ASP A 96 4.46 -3.09 -15.18
CA ASP A 96 5.45 -4.16 -15.36
C ASP A 96 5.09 -5.04 -16.57
N LEU A 97 3.81 -5.42 -16.73
CA LEU A 97 3.32 -6.17 -17.90
C LEU A 97 3.46 -5.38 -19.21
N ALA A 98 3.20 -4.07 -19.18
CA ALA A 98 3.32 -3.21 -20.35
C ALA A 98 4.78 -3.02 -20.78
N ASP A 99 5.70 -2.86 -19.82
CA ASP A 99 7.14 -2.76 -20.06
C ASP A 99 7.72 -4.09 -20.57
N GLU A 100 7.29 -5.23 -20.02
CA GLU A 100 7.60 -6.56 -20.55
C GLU A 100 7.14 -6.76 -22.00
N ARG A 101 5.98 -6.22 -22.38
CA ARG A 101 5.48 -6.30 -23.76
C ARG A 101 6.30 -5.44 -24.72
N ARG A 102 6.87 -4.34 -24.23
CA ARG A 102 7.67 -3.38 -25.02
C ARG A 102 9.15 -3.73 -25.08
N ASN A 103 9.59 -4.85 -24.49
CA ASN A 103 11.01 -5.20 -24.31
C ASN A 103 11.82 -4.11 -23.61
N ASN A 104 11.18 -3.30 -22.77
CA ASN A 104 11.88 -2.36 -21.91
C ASN A 104 12.58 -3.10 -20.77
N LYS A 105 13.68 -2.53 -20.26
CA LYS A 105 14.29 -3.05 -19.01
C LYS A 105 13.22 -3.01 -17.91
N PRO A 106 12.96 -4.14 -17.23
CA PRO A 106 11.96 -4.21 -16.18
C PRO A 106 12.39 -3.32 -15.01
N GLN A 107 11.42 -2.77 -14.30
CA GLN A 107 11.69 -2.09 -13.02
C GLN A 107 11.62 -3.06 -11.82
N SER A 108 11.11 -4.27 -12.02
CA SER A 108 11.03 -5.30 -10.99
C SER A 108 12.23 -6.26 -11.06
N PRO A 109 12.68 -6.80 -9.91
CA PRO A 109 13.75 -7.80 -9.88
C PRO A 109 13.33 -9.14 -10.52
N ILE A 110 12.03 -9.43 -10.58
CA ILE A 110 11.50 -10.65 -11.18
C ILE A 110 10.30 -10.26 -12.04
N THR A 111 10.20 -10.82 -13.25
CA THR A 111 9.03 -10.61 -14.13
C THR A 111 7.96 -11.67 -13.93
N LEU A 112 6.71 -11.33 -14.26
CA LEU A 112 5.59 -12.28 -14.14
C LEU A 112 5.79 -13.50 -15.05
N LYS A 113 6.44 -13.32 -16.21
CA LYS A 113 6.84 -14.44 -17.09
C LYS A 113 7.85 -15.39 -16.44
N GLU A 114 8.82 -14.88 -15.68
CA GLU A 114 9.83 -15.70 -14.99
C GLU A 114 9.16 -16.52 -13.87
N ILE A 115 8.22 -15.92 -13.14
CA ILE A 115 7.40 -16.62 -12.13
C ILE A 115 6.55 -17.72 -12.78
N LEU A 116 5.94 -17.45 -13.93
CA LEU A 116 5.08 -18.40 -14.63
C LEU A 116 5.89 -19.57 -15.24
N LYS A 117 7.08 -19.28 -15.77
CA LYS A 117 7.98 -20.28 -16.36
C LYS A 117 8.84 -21.02 -15.32
N LYS A 118 8.88 -20.55 -14.07
CA LYS A 118 9.75 -21.05 -12.98
C LYS A 118 11.25 -21.02 -13.30
N GLU A 119 11.65 -20.22 -14.28
CA GLU A 119 13.03 -20.05 -14.70
C GLU A 119 13.40 -18.58 -14.50
N ILE A 120 14.42 -18.33 -13.68
CA ILE A 120 15.01 -16.99 -13.54
C ILE A 120 15.99 -16.83 -14.69
N ASP A 121 15.78 -15.80 -15.50
CA ASP A 121 16.72 -15.44 -16.56
C ASP A 121 17.89 -14.64 -15.94
N PHE A 122 18.95 -15.35 -15.56
CA PHE A 122 20.14 -14.74 -14.97
C PHE A 122 20.96 -13.93 -15.98
N GLU A 123 20.82 -14.15 -17.29
CA GLU A 123 21.50 -13.34 -18.32
C GLU A 123 21.00 -11.90 -18.35
N ARG A 124 19.81 -11.65 -17.79
CA ARG A 124 19.19 -10.34 -17.67
C ARG A 124 19.83 -9.42 -16.62
N TRP A 125 20.63 -9.99 -15.72
CA TRP A 125 21.27 -9.30 -14.59
C TRP A 125 22.77 -9.01 -14.80
N CYS A 126 23.38 -9.54 -15.87
CA CYS A 126 24.71 -9.17 -16.34
C CYS A 126 24.65 -7.94 -17.28
#